data_AF-A0A927LSQ7-F1
#
_entry.id   AF-A0A927LSQ7-F1
#
_cell.length_a   1.000
_cell.length_b   1.000
_cell.length_c   1.000
_cell.angle_alpha   90.00
_cell.angle_beta   90.00
_cell.angle_gamma   90.00
#
_symmetry.space_group_name_H-M   'P 1'
#
loop_
_entity.id
_entity.type
_entity.pdbx_description
1 polymer ?
#
loop_
_entity_poly.entity_id
_entity_poly.type
_entity_poly.pdbx_seq_one_letter_code
_entity_poly.pdbx_strand_id
1 'polypeptide(L)'
;MIYNIYFDEANKIDQPGKANSYYGAYGGSEQTMTDITQKIQHIYEELGTNSELHFREYNHDQHLKKYFKVLQYIINQDVNINILIVNNAEADSIAKQLNLTMMELRNLFYIKIPERLFYGVTRHLRGQVDVNIKIDRNDEYDALGLHSKIKEQMNAHSVYRSKRYKIASVESEESHESIPLQIIDTFMGIVVFLMEHSYKGDSKTTLIKSDLVYRFLSEGNNVDRFIKQIKLYSWNGNENLSELSIGDYVSQFMVYKVRYDVSEIAKLQAIMLKNPDLPAKEYRKLMEYPNTLARMLLGYKDEVEGKGRNFSLLQ
;
A
#
# COMPACT_ATOMS: atom_id res chain seq x y z
N MET A 1 -20.42 18.62 -3.89
CA MET A 1 -19.03 18.13 -4.05
C MET A 1 -19.07 16.63 -3.82
N ILE A 2 -18.40 15.86 -4.66
CA ILE A 2 -18.35 14.39 -4.55
C ILE A 2 -16.97 13.98 -4.02
N TYR A 3 -16.97 13.03 -3.09
CA TYR A 3 -15.77 12.43 -2.51
C TYR A 3 -15.87 10.91 -2.67
N ASN A 4 -14.79 10.27 -3.10
CA ASN A 4 -14.77 8.84 -3.31
C ASN A 4 -13.86 8.16 -2.29
N ILE A 5 -14.29 6.99 -1.81
CA ILE A 5 -13.54 6.13 -0.90
C ILE A 5 -13.43 4.75 -1.53
N TYR A 6 -12.25 4.15 -1.44
CA TYR A 6 -11.93 2.82 -1.93
C TYR A 6 -11.42 1.98 -0.77
N PHE A 7 -11.85 0.73 -0.71
CA PHE A 7 -11.62 -0.15 0.41
C PHE A 7 -11.16 -1.53 -0.02
N ASP A 8 -10.16 -2.05 0.70
CA ASP A 8 -9.62 -3.38 0.50
C ASP A 8 -9.11 -3.99 1.83
N GLU A 9 -8.96 -5.31 1.88
CA GLU A 9 -8.42 -6.08 3.00
C GLU A 9 -7.20 -6.93 2.61
N ALA A 10 -6.18 -6.94 3.46
CA ALA A 10 -5.05 -7.86 3.35
C ALA A 10 -5.00 -8.79 4.56
N ASN A 11 -4.96 -10.09 4.25
CA ASN A 11 -5.12 -11.21 5.17
C ASN A 11 -6.50 -11.27 5.85
N LYS A 12 -7.02 -12.49 5.99
CA LYS A 12 -8.23 -12.75 6.78
C LYS A 12 -7.88 -12.95 8.25
N ILE A 13 -8.81 -12.63 9.16
CA ILE A 13 -8.66 -12.78 10.62
C ILE A 13 -8.32 -14.22 11.02
N ASP A 14 -8.92 -15.18 10.31
CA ASP A 14 -8.74 -16.62 10.49
C ASP A 14 -7.66 -17.21 9.57
N GLN A 15 -6.89 -16.37 8.87
CA GLN A 15 -5.87 -16.86 7.95
C GLN A 15 -4.72 -17.54 8.72
N PRO A 16 -4.40 -18.81 8.41
CA PRO A 16 -3.33 -19.53 9.10
C PRO A 16 -1.97 -18.85 8.97
N GLY A 17 -1.24 -18.77 10.09
CA GLY A 17 0.14 -18.26 10.13
C GLY A 17 0.26 -16.73 10.01
N LYS A 18 -0.84 -15.98 10.04
CA LYS A 18 -0.84 -14.52 10.04
C LYS A 18 -1.21 -13.96 11.41
N ALA A 19 -0.28 -13.16 11.96
CA ALA A 19 -0.48 -12.52 13.26
C ALA A 19 -1.50 -11.37 13.19
N ASN A 20 -1.59 -10.69 12.05
CA ASN A 20 -2.46 -9.55 11.86
C ASN A 20 -3.24 -9.62 10.54
N SER A 21 -4.42 -9.00 10.57
CA SER A 21 -5.22 -8.64 9.40
C SER A 21 -5.21 -7.12 9.21
N TYR A 22 -5.26 -6.69 7.96
CA TYR A 22 -5.10 -5.29 7.58
C TYR A 22 -6.29 -4.87 6.75
N TYR A 23 -6.83 -3.69 7.04
CA TYR A 23 -7.97 -3.12 6.35
C TYR A 23 -7.63 -1.71 5.93
N GLY A 24 -7.66 -1.43 4.64
CA GLY A 24 -7.25 -0.17 4.05
C GLY A 24 -8.44 0.63 3.53
N ALA A 25 -8.46 1.93 3.80
CA ALA A 25 -9.35 2.88 3.14
C ALA A 25 -8.54 4.04 2.57
N TYR A 26 -8.76 4.28 1.27
CA TYR A 26 -8.15 5.35 0.48
C TYR A 26 -9.24 6.30 0.00
N GLY A 27 -9.03 7.61 0.04
CA GLY A 27 -10.03 8.52 -0.52
C GLY A 27 -9.52 9.91 -0.87
N GLY A 28 -10.29 10.59 -1.72
CA GLY A 28 -10.07 11.97 -2.16
C GLY A 28 -11.27 12.50 -2.95
N SER A 29 -11.18 13.74 -3.43
CA SER A 29 -12.23 14.36 -4.24
C SER A 29 -12.41 13.64 -5.57
N GLU A 30 -13.60 13.73 -6.17
CA GLU A 30 -13.88 13.15 -7.49
C GLU A 30 -12.87 13.58 -8.56
N GLN A 31 -12.58 14.87 -8.64
CA GLN A 31 -11.57 15.41 -9.55
C GLN A 31 -10.20 14.74 -9.35
N THR A 32 -9.74 14.62 -8.10
CA THR A 32 -8.44 14.01 -7.77
C THR A 32 -8.40 12.54 -8.19
N MET A 33 -9.48 11.80 -7.98
CA MET A 33 -9.56 10.39 -8.36
C MET A 33 -9.59 10.20 -9.88
N THR A 34 -10.30 11.07 -10.59
CA THR A 34 -10.31 11.10 -12.06
C THR A 34 -8.92 11.39 -12.61
N ASP A 35 -8.24 12.42 -12.10
CA ASP A 35 -6.89 12.80 -12.53
C ASP A 35 -5.88 11.68 -12.29
N ILE A 36 -5.97 11.01 -11.12
CA ILE A 36 -5.16 9.83 -10.79
C ILE A 36 -5.39 8.69 -11.78
N THR A 37 -6.65 8.37 -12.05
CA THR A 37 -7.00 7.27 -12.94
C THR A 37 -6.48 7.53 -14.36
N GLN A 38 -6.71 8.74 -14.89
CA GLN A 38 -6.24 9.14 -16.22
C GLN A 38 -4.72 9.16 -16.30
N LYS A 39 -4.02 9.69 -15.28
CA LYS A 39 -2.56 9.75 -15.29
C LYS A 39 -1.93 8.35 -15.24
N ILE A 40 -2.50 7.43 -14.46
CA ILE A 40 -1.99 6.07 -14.36
C ILE A 40 -2.25 5.30 -15.66
N GLN A 41 -3.43 5.46 -16.28
CA GLN A 41 -3.69 4.90 -17.63
C GLN A 41 -2.67 5.40 -18.64
N HIS A 42 -2.35 6.69 -18.63
CA HIS A 42 -1.31 7.23 -19.51
C HIS A 42 0.08 6.65 -19.21
N ILE A 43 0.44 6.43 -17.94
CA ILE A 43 1.70 5.74 -17.58
C ILE A 43 1.71 4.31 -18.13
N TYR A 44 0.58 3.61 -18.11
CA TYR A 44 0.46 2.25 -18.64
C TYR A 44 0.67 2.23 -20.16
N GLU A 45 0.05 3.16 -20.88
CA GLU A 45 0.23 3.36 -22.32
C GLU A 45 1.67 3.71 -22.68
N GLU A 46 2.28 4.70 -22.01
CA GLU A 46 3.68 5.11 -22.20
C GLU A 46 4.66 3.94 -22.06
N LEU A 47 4.38 3.04 -21.11
CA LEU A 47 5.25 1.90 -20.79
C LEU A 47 4.86 0.61 -21.53
N GLY A 48 3.79 0.62 -22.33
CA GLY A 48 3.27 -0.55 -23.02
C GLY A 48 2.92 -1.70 -22.09
N THR A 49 2.30 -1.41 -20.94
CA THR A 49 2.00 -2.40 -19.90
C THR A 49 0.51 -2.40 -19.55
N ASN A 50 -0.07 -3.60 -19.44
CA ASN A 50 -1.47 -3.81 -19.07
C ASN A 50 -1.60 -4.59 -17.75
N SER A 51 -0.49 -4.87 -17.06
CA SER A 51 -0.55 -5.61 -15.80
C SER A 51 -1.04 -4.71 -14.68
N GLU A 52 -1.78 -5.30 -13.75
CA GLU A 52 -2.30 -4.63 -12.56
C GLU A 52 -1.19 -4.18 -11.61
N LEU A 53 -1.54 -3.27 -10.69
CA LEU A 53 -0.74 -3.03 -9.50
C LEU A 53 -1.26 -3.96 -8.40
N HIS A 54 -0.43 -4.93 -8.04
CA HIS A 54 -0.68 -5.79 -6.90
C HIS A 54 0.66 -6.06 -6.21
N PHE A 55 0.86 -5.46 -5.03
CA PHE A 55 2.17 -5.51 -4.39
C PHE A 55 2.58 -6.94 -4.02
N ARG A 56 1.62 -7.83 -3.78
CA ARG A 56 1.86 -9.26 -3.55
C ARG A 56 2.55 -9.90 -4.75
N GLU A 57 2.07 -9.59 -5.96
CA GLU A 57 2.52 -10.16 -7.24
C GLU A 57 3.76 -9.48 -7.80
N TYR A 58 4.16 -8.32 -7.28
CA TYR A 58 5.41 -7.66 -7.65
C TYR A 58 6.64 -8.47 -7.23
N ASN A 59 7.08 -9.37 -8.11
CA ASN A 59 8.19 -10.30 -7.91
C ASN A 59 9.27 -10.22 -8.99
N HIS A 60 9.16 -9.26 -9.92
CA HIS A 60 10.12 -9.02 -10.99
C HIS A 60 10.38 -7.53 -11.20
N ASP A 61 11.65 -7.12 -11.16
CA ASP A 61 12.06 -5.71 -11.29
C ASP A 61 11.84 -5.10 -12.68
N GLN A 62 11.37 -5.86 -13.68
CA GLN A 62 11.03 -5.33 -15.00
C GLN A 62 9.88 -4.31 -14.91
N HIS A 63 9.02 -4.46 -13.90
CA HIS A 63 7.90 -3.54 -13.63
C HIS A 63 8.29 -2.38 -12.71
N LEU A 64 9.56 -2.27 -12.27
CA LEU A 64 10.03 -1.24 -11.34
C LEU A 64 9.64 0.17 -11.79
N LYS A 65 9.84 0.51 -13.08
CA LYS A 65 9.51 1.84 -13.61
C LYS A 65 8.02 2.16 -13.54
N LYS A 66 7.15 1.17 -13.79
CA LYS A 66 5.69 1.29 -13.67
C LYS A 66 5.30 1.63 -12.23
N TYR A 67 5.68 0.77 -11.29
CA TYR A 67 5.36 0.94 -9.87
C TYR A 67 5.94 2.25 -9.33
N PHE A 68 7.21 2.57 -9.65
CA PHE A 68 7.85 3.79 -9.22
C PHE A 68 7.11 5.04 -9.70
N LYS A 69 6.81 5.15 -11.01
CA LYS A 69 6.07 6.30 -11.57
C LYS A 69 4.69 6.46 -10.94
N VAL A 70 3.96 5.36 -10.74
CA VAL A 70 2.62 5.38 -10.16
C VAL A 70 2.66 5.82 -8.69
N LEU A 71 3.50 5.17 -7.87
CA LEU A 71 3.66 5.52 -6.45
C LEU A 71 4.10 6.98 -6.29
N GLN A 72 5.05 7.43 -7.12
CA GLN A 72 5.50 8.81 -7.16
C GLN A 72 4.35 9.77 -7.44
N TYR A 73 3.50 9.47 -8.43
CA TYR A 73 2.38 10.35 -8.75
C TYR A 73 1.36 10.42 -7.61
N ILE A 74 0.98 9.28 -7.04
CA ILE A 74 -0.07 9.20 -6.01
C ILE A 74 0.34 9.89 -4.71
N ILE A 75 1.57 9.67 -4.23
CA ILE A 75 2.04 10.28 -2.97
C ILE A 75 2.12 11.81 -3.06
N ASN A 76 2.10 12.36 -4.28
CA ASN A 76 2.06 13.80 -4.54
C ASN A 76 0.64 14.38 -4.63
N GLN A 77 -0.41 13.55 -4.56
CA GLN A 77 -1.80 14.00 -4.61
C GLN A 77 -2.37 14.28 -3.21
N ASP A 78 -3.46 15.06 -3.15
CA ASP A 78 -4.21 15.30 -1.92
C ASP A 78 -5.15 14.13 -1.63
N VAL A 79 -4.56 13.07 -1.08
CA VAL A 79 -5.25 11.82 -0.75
C VAL A 79 -4.98 11.42 0.69
N ASN A 80 -5.92 10.68 1.27
CA ASN A 80 -5.81 10.17 2.63
C ASN A 80 -5.90 8.65 2.64
N ILE A 81 -4.95 8.00 3.29
CA ILE A 81 -4.89 6.55 3.44
C ILE A 81 -4.95 6.22 4.93
N ASN A 82 -6.00 5.53 5.35
CA ASN A 82 -6.12 4.99 6.69
C ASN A 82 -6.01 3.47 6.63
N ILE A 83 -5.20 2.87 7.50
CA ILE A 83 -5.08 1.42 7.62
C ILE A 83 -5.36 1.03 9.07
N LEU A 84 -6.28 0.08 9.25
CA LEU A 84 -6.56 -0.55 10.54
C LEU A 84 -5.91 -1.93 10.57
N ILE A 85 -5.15 -2.18 11.62
CA ILE A 85 -4.46 -3.44 11.89
C ILE A 85 -5.19 -4.13 13.02
N VAL A 86 -5.56 -5.39 12.80
CA VAL A 86 -6.25 -6.22 13.77
C VAL A 86 -5.31 -7.33 14.22
N ASN A 87 -5.07 -7.44 15.52
CA ASN A 87 -4.37 -8.58 16.08
C ASN A 87 -5.28 -9.82 16.06
N ASN A 88 -4.89 -10.85 15.30
CA ASN A 88 -5.72 -12.04 15.10
C ASN A 88 -5.81 -12.91 16.36
N ALA A 89 -4.77 -12.93 17.20
CA ALA A 89 -4.79 -13.68 18.47
C ALA A 89 -5.76 -13.06 19.48
N GLU A 90 -5.79 -11.72 19.56
CA GLU A 90 -6.77 -11.01 20.40
C GLU A 90 -8.20 -11.18 19.88
N ALA A 91 -8.38 -11.17 18.55
CA ALA A 91 -9.68 -11.41 17.92
C ALA A 91 -10.21 -12.82 18.24
N ASP A 92 -9.38 -13.85 18.10
CA ASP A 92 -9.70 -15.23 18.46
C ASP A 92 -10.01 -15.39 19.96
N SER A 93 -9.22 -14.75 20.83
CA SER A 93 -9.44 -14.74 22.29
C SER A 93 -10.82 -14.19 22.65
N ILE A 94 -11.22 -13.06 22.07
CA ILE A 94 -12.53 -12.44 22.32
C ILE A 94 -13.67 -13.30 21.78
N ALA A 95 -13.53 -13.90 20.59
CA ALA A 95 -14.55 -14.80 20.08
C ALA A 95 -14.77 -16.00 20.99
N LYS A 96 -13.70 -16.60 21.52
CA LYS A 96 -13.80 -17.70 22.51
C LYS A 96 -14.49 -17.25 23.79
N GLN A 97 -14.17 -16.06 24.31
CA GLN A 97 -14.79 -15.52 25.52
C GLN A 97 -16.29 -15.25 25.34
N LEU A 98 -16.70 -14.80 24.15
CA LEU A 98 -18.08 -14.48 23.82
C LEU A 98 -18.87 -15.66 23.23
N ASN A 99 -18.26 -16.85 23.14
CA ASN A 99 -18.82 -18.04 22.48
C ASN A 99 -19.27 -17.77 21.04
N LEU A 100 -18.50 -16.98 20.29
CA LEU A 100 -18.72 -16.70 18.88
C LEU A 100 -17.94 -17.69 18.01
N THR A 101 -18.55 -18.13 16.92
CA THR A 101 -17.83 -18.77 15.81
C THR A 101 -16.94 -17.75 15.10
N MET A 102 -15.91 -18.21 14.38
CA MET A 102 -15.10 -17.31 13.53
C MET A 102 -15.91 -16.59 12.47
N MET A 103 -16.94 -17.24 11.92
CA MET A 103 -17.84 -16.63 10.96
C MET A 103 -18.63 -15.47 11.59
N GLU A 104 -19.18 -15.65 12.79
CA GLU A 104 -19.88 -14.58 13.51
C GLU A 104 -18.94 -13.42 13.86
N LEU A 105 -17.72 -13.72 14.32
CA LEU A 105 -16.71 -12.70 14.60
C LEU A 105 -16.39 -11.88 13.33
N ARG A 106 -16.13 -12.56 12.20
CA ARG A 106 -15.85 -11.90 10.92
C ARG A 106 -17.00 -11.02 10.47
N ASN A 107 -18.24 -11.50 10.58
CA ASN A 107 -19.43 -10.72 10.24
C ASN A 107 -19.52 -9.41 11.06
N LEU A 108 -19.19 -9.47 12.35
CA LEU A 108 -19.16 -8.28 13.22
C LEU A 108 -18.04 -7.31 12.81
N PHE A 109 -16.85 -7.84 12.51
CA PHE A 109 -15.69 -7.04 12.15
C PHE A 109 -15.85 -6.39 10.78
N TYR A 110 -16.38 -7.12 9.80
CA TYR A 110 -16.67 -6.63 8.46
C TYR A 110 -17.70 -5.51 8.43
N ILE A 111 -18.53 -5.35 9.47
CA ILE A 111 -19.40 -4.18 9.59
C ILE A 111 -18.66 -3.03 10.28
N LYS A 112 -18.03 -3.28 11.44
CA LYS A 112 -17.48 -2.22 12.30
C LYS A 112 -16.16 -1.63 11.81
N ILE A 113 -15.30 -2.43 11.18
CA ILE A 113 -14.00 -1.98 10.71
C ILE A 113 -14.14 -1.02 9.52
N PRO A 114 -14.87 -1.36 8.44
CA PRO A 114 -15.03 -0.44 7.32
C PRO A 114 -15.71 0.86 7.75
N GLU A 115 -16.75 0.80 8.59
CA GLU A 115 -17.42 1.99 9.13
C GLU A 115 -16.44 2.95 9.84
N ARG A 116 -15.58 2.41 10.73
CA ARG A 116 -14.57 3.22 11.43
C ARG A 116 -13.53 3.81 10.49
N LEU A 117 -13.07 3.03 9.50
CA LEU A 117 -12.10 3.50 8.51
C LEU A 117 -12.68 4.62 7.64
N PHE A 118 -13.87 4.42 7.10
CA PHE A 118 -14.57 5.41 6.27
C PHE A 118 -14.89 6.67 7.06
N TYR A 119 -15.29 6.54 8.33
CA TYR A 119 -15.40 7.70 9.21
C TYR A 119 -14.06 8.41 9.39
N GLY A 120 -12.98 7.67 9.62
CA GLY A 120 -11.63 8.22 9.71
C GLY A 120 -11.22 9.02 8.47
N VAL A 121 -11.60 8.56 7.28
CA VAL A 121 -11.35 9.24 6.01
C VAL A 121 -12.26 10.47 5.88
N THR A 122 -13.54 10.40 6.24
CA THR A 122 -14.51 11.49 6.03
C THR A 122 -14.56 12.54 7.14
N ARG A 123 -14.00 12.29 8.33
CA ARG A 123 -14.22 13.13 9.54
C ARG A 123 -13.78 14.60 9.40
N HIS A 124 -12.87 14.87 8.46
CA HIS A 124 -12.29 16.17 8.20
C HIS A 124 -13.04 16.97 7.11
N LEU A 125 -13.94 16.32 6.37
CA LEU A 125 -14.71 16.95 5.31
C LEU A 125 -15.63 18.03 5.88
N ARG A 126 -15.77 19.12 5.13
CA ARG A 126 -16.56 20.30 5.49
C ARG A 126 -17.52 20.64 4.35
N GLY A 127 -18.67 21.20 4.70
CA GLY A 127 -19.74 21.51 3.74
C GLY A 127 -20.53 20.26 3.34
N GLN A 128 -21.54 20.44 2.48
CA GLN A 128 -22.38 19.35 2.00
C GLN A 128 -21.63 18.53 0.95
N VAL A 129 -21.24 17.32 1.33
CA VAL A 129 -20.43 16.41 0.49
C VAL A 129 -21.16 15.09 0.32
N ASP A 130 -21.35 14.67 -0.93
CA ASP A 130 -21.83 13.33 -1.23
C ASP A 130 -20.61 12.39 -1.33
N VAL A 131 -20.69 11.27 -0.64
CA VAL A 131 -19.61 10.28 -0.54
C VAL A 131 -20.04 9.00 -1.24
N ASN A 132 -19.23 8.55 -2.20
CA ASN A 132 -19.37 7.25 -2.84
C ASN A 132 -18.30 6.33 -2.28
N ILE A 133 -18.68 5.12 -1.91
CA ILE A 133 -17.76 4.11 -1.41
C ILE A 133 -17.72 2.96 -2.40
N LYS A 134 -16.52 2.56 -2.80
CA LYS A 134 -16.26 1.36 -3.59
C LYS A 134 -15.48 0.36 -2.75
N ILE A 135 -15.95 -0.86 -2.70
CA ILE A 135 -15.36 -1.97 -1.93
C ILE A 135 -14.90 -3.00 -2.94
N ASP A 136 -13.69 -3.53 -2.77
CA ASP A 136 -13.25 -4.65 -3.60
C ASP A 136 -14.23 -5.84 -3.47
N ARG A 137 -14.49 -6.50 -4.60
CA ARG A 137 -15.51 -7.54 -4.68
C ARG A 137 -15.14 -8.72 -3.79
N ASN A 138 -16.06 -9.08 -2.90
CA ASN A 138 -15.92 -10.22 -2.02
C ASN A 138 -17.30 -10.81 -1.71
N ASP A 139 -17.50 -12.08 -2.07
CA ASP A 139 -18.77 -12.80 -1.88
C ASP A 139 -19.26 -12.76 -0.43
N GLU A 140 -18.34 -12.71 0.55
CA GLU A 140 -18.69 -12.65 1.97
C GLU A 140 -19.30 -11.29 2.34
N TYR A 141 -18.83 -10.19 1.75
CA TYR A 141 -19.41 -8.86 1.95
C TYR A 141 -20.81 -8.76 1.35
N ASP A 142 -20.99 -9.35 0.17
CA ASP A 142 -22.29 -9.40 -0.50
C ASP A 142 -23.29 -10.25 0.29
N ALA A 143 -22.89 -11.44 0.74
CA ALA A 143 -23.71 -12.31 1.58
C ALA A 143 -24.14 -11.63 2.89
N LEU A 144 -23.33 -10.73 3.43
CA LEU A 144 -23.65 -9.97 4.63
C LEU A 144 -24.57 -8.76 4.40
N GLY A 145 -24.83 -8.40 3.15
CA GLY A 145 -25.48 -7.14 2.80
C GLY A 145 -24.67 -5.95 3.31
N LEU A 146 -23.34 -6.03 3.22
CA LEU A 146 -22.45 -5.02 3.80
C LEU A 146 -22.74 -3.62 3.25
N HIS A 147 -22.99 -3.50 1.95
CA HIS A 147 -23.20 -2.21 1.28
C HIS A 147 -24.36 -1.41 1.88
N SER A 148 -25.51 -2.04 2.11
CA SER A 148 -26.68 -1.38 2.70
C SER A 148 -26.42 -1.00 4.15
N LYS A 149 -25.82 -1.90 4.94
CA LYS A 149 -25.48 -1.67 6.34
C LYS A 149 -24.50 -0.51 6.52
N ILE A 150 -23.46 -0.43 5.70
CA ILE A 150 -22.48 0.66 5.73
C ILE A 150 -23.16 1.99 5.40
N LYS A 151 -23.97 2.03 4.34
CA LYS A 151 -24.69 3.24 3.93
C LYS A 151 -25.59 3.76 5.06
N GLU A 152 -26.34 2.87 5.71
CA GLU A 152 -27.22 3.23 6.83
C GLU A 152 -26.42 3.72 8.03
N GLN A 153 -25.44 2.93 8.50
CA GLN A 153 -24.66 3.26 9.70
C GLN A 153 -23.87 4.55 9.54
N MET A 154 -23.23 4.76 8.40
CA MET A 154 -22.44 5.97 8.17
C MET A 154 -23.30 7.23 8.04
N ASN A 155 -24.49 7.13 7.45
CA ASN A 155 -25.43 8.25 7.39
C ASN A 155 -25.99 8.57 8.79
N ALA A 156 -26.36 7.54 9.57
CA ALA A 156 -26.77 7.71 10.96
C ALA A 156 -25.66 8.35 11.80
N HIS A 157 -24.42 7.88 11.65
CA HIS A 157 -23.24 8.45 12.30
C HIS A 157 -23.04 9.92 11.90
N SER A 158 -23.18 10.24 10.60
CA SER A 158 -23.03 11.59 10.10
C SER A 158 -24.01 12.55 10.76
N VAL A 159 -25.30 12.19 10.81
CA VAL A 159 -26.35 12.97 11.48
C VAL A 159 -26.06 13.11 12.98
N TYR A 160 -25.80 11.99 13.66
CA TYR A 160 -25.55 11.97 15.11
C TYR A 160 -24.37 12.86 15.51
N ARG A 161 -23.29 12.87 14.72
CA ARG A 161 -22.09 13.69 14.99
C ARG A 161 -22.11 15.07 14.33
N SER A 162 -23.25 15.50 13.81
CA SER A 162 -23.38 16.78 13.09
C SER A 162 -22.33 16.96 11.98
N LYS A 163 -21.98 15.87 11.29
CA LYS A 163 -21.14 15.88 10.12
C LYS A 163 -21.98 16.29 8.91
N ARG A 164 -21.30 16.84 7.89
CA ARG A 164 -21.96 17.41 6.71
C ARG A 164 -21.79 16.56 5.45
N TYR A 165 -21.37 15.30 5.60
CA TYR A 165 -21.33 14.37 4.49
C TYR A 165 -22.58 13.46 4.47
N LYS A 166 -22.91 12.94 3.29
CA LYS A 166 -23.94 11.92 3.09
C LYS A 166 -23.36 10.80 2.24
N ILE A 167 -23.55 9.55 2.63
CA ILE A 167 -23.21 8.41 1.78
C ILE A 167 -24.27 8.29 0.69
N ALA A 168 -23.88 8.57 -0.54
CA ALA A 168 -24.74 8.50 -1.72
C ALA A 168 -24.82 7.07 -2.27
N SER A 169 -23.67 6.41 -2.45
CA SER A 169 -23.60 5.00 -2.86
C SER A 169 -22.54 4.21 -2.09
N VAL A 170 -22.76 2.89 -2.02
CA VAL A 170 -21.79 1.89 -1.57
C VAL A 170 -21.92 0.74 -2.55
N GLU A 171 -20.85 0.45 -3.29
CA GLU A 171 -20.87 -0.48 -4.43
C GLU A 171 -19.65 -1.41 -4.37
N SER A 172 -19.83 -2.63 -4.90
CA SER A 172 -18.75 -3.59 -5.13
C SER A 172 -18.18 -3.39 -6.52
N GLU A 173 -16.85 -3.38 -6.62
CA GLU A 173 -16.11 -3.22 -7.87
C GLU A 173 -14.97 -4.23 -7.90
N GLU A 174 -14.68 -4.78 -9.07
CA GLU A 174 -13.56 -5.71 -9.25
C GLU A 174 -12.23 -4.94 -9.24
N SER A 175 -11.27 -5.32 -8.38
CA SER A 175 -9.97 -4.66 -8.29
C SER A 175 -9.24 -4.53 -9.63
N HIS A 176 -9.30 -5.55 -10.49
CA HIS A 176 -8.65 -5.53 -11.81
C HIS A 176 -9.20 -4.45 -12.76
N GLU A 177 -10.44 -4.01 -12.57
CA GLU A 177 -11.09 -2.93 -13.34
C GLU A 177 -10.90 -1.55 -12.71
N SER A 178 -10.36 -1.48 -11.48
CA SER A 178 -10.32 -0.27 -10.66
C SER A 178 -8.91 0.09 -10.22
N ILE A 179 -8.30 1.05 -10.93
CA ILE A 179 -6.99 1.61 -10.54
C ILE A 179 -6.98 2.08 -9.08
N PRO A 180 -7.99 2.81 -8.57
CA PRO A 180 -8.02 3.20 -7.16
C PRO A 180 -8.03 2.04 -6.14
N LEU A 181 -8.67 0.90 -6.45
CA LEU A 181 -8.59 -0.29 -5.59
C LEU A 181 -7.19 -0.90 -5.61
N GLN A 182 -6.57 -1.00 -6.79
CA GLN A 182 -5.18 -1.45 -6.92
C GLN A 182 -4.17 -0.56 -6.18
N ILE A 183 -4.47 0.75 -6.08
CA ILE A 183 -3.67 1.70 -5.29
C ILE A 183 -3.69 1.34 -3.81
N ILE A 184 -4.87 1.15 -3.22
CA ILE A 184 -4.97 0.84 -1.78
C ILE A 184 -4.35 -0.53 -1.48
N ASP A 185 -4.54 -1.56 -2.31
CA ASP A 185 -3.82 -2.84 -2.21
C ASP A 185 -2.31 -2.60 -2.18
N THR A 186 -1.79 -1.81 -3.12
CA THR A 186 -0.36 -1.62 -3.27
C THR A 186 0.25 -0.89 -2.07
N PHE A 187 -0.37 0.21 -1.61
CA PHE A 187 0.11 0.93 -0.43
C PHE A 187 -0.03 0.12 0.85
N MET A 188 -1.14 -0.61 1.02
CA MET A 188 -1.32 -1.52 2.15
C MET A 188 -0.26 -2.63 2.12
N GLY A 189 0.03 -3.21 0.97
CA GLY A 189 1.10 -4.21 0.80
C GLY A 189 2.48 -3.68 1.18
N ILE A 190 2.81 -2.43 0.82
CA ILE A 190 4.06 -1.77 1.27
C ILE A 190 4.06 -1.60 2.79
N VAL A 191 2.96 -1.15 3.38
CA VAL A 191 2.85 -1.00 4.85
C VAL A 191 3.04 -2.33 5.56
N VAL A 192 2.36 -3.39 5.11
CA VAL A 192 2.52 -4.76 5.65
C VAL A 192 3.98 -5.20 5.53
N PHE A 193 4.62 -4.97 4.38
CA PHE A 193 6.01 -5.34 4.14
C PHE A 193 6.98 -4.66 5.12
N LEU A 194 6.73 -3.39 5.45
CA LEU A 194 7.51 -2.63 6.42
C LEU A 194 7.25 -3.11 7.86
N MET A 195 5.98 -3.26 8.23
CA MET A 195 5.56 -3.60 9.59
C MET A 195 5.91 -5.03 9.99
N GLU A 196 5.77 -5.99 9.07
CA GLU A 196 6.14 -7.39 9.30
C GLU A 196 7.65 -7.63 9.15
N HIS A 197 8.45 -6.59 8.92
CA HIS A 197 9.88 -6.69 8.63
C HIS A 197 10.21 -7.68 7.51
N SER A 198 9.31 -7.82 6.53
CA SER A 198 9.43 -8.78 5.44
C SER A 198 10.69 -8.54 4.60
N TYR A 199 11.21 -7.30 4.59
CA TYR A 199 12.46 -6.89 3.96
C TYR A 199 13.73 -7.57 4.52
N LYS A 200 13.65 -8.20 5.70
CA LYS A 200 14.78 -8.94 6.30
C LYS A 200 14.92 -10.36 5.76
N GLY A 201 13.98 -10.82 4.92
CA GLY A 201 14.08 -12.14 4.30
C GLY A 201 15.11 -12.18 3.17
N ASP A 202 15.75 -13.33 2.97
CA ASP A 202 16.82 -13.51 1.98
C ASP A 202 16.32 -13.91 0.58
N SER A 203 15.01 -13.78 0.33
CA SER A 203 14.42 -14.19 -0.94
C SER A 203 14.66 -13.16 -2.04
N LYS A 204 14.77 -13.61 -3.29
CA LYS A 204 14.84 -12.73 -4.48
C LYS A 204 13.67 -11.74 -4.53
N THR A 205 12.46 -12.20 -4.24
CA THR A 205 11.26 -11.37 -4.16
C THR A 205 11.39 -10.28 -3.11
N THR A 206 11.96 -10.61 -1.94
CA THR A 206 12.22 -9.65 -0.87
C THR A 206 13.17 -8.55 -1.32
N LEU A 207 14.26 -8.91 -2.02
CA LEU A 207 15.21 -7.94 -2.56
C LEU A 207 14.54 -7.01 -3.59
N ILE A 208 13.72 -7.56 -4.49
CA ILE A 208 13.00 -6.79 -5.53
C ILE A 208 12.02 -5.80 -4.90
N LYS A 209 11.22 -6.24 -3.92
CA LYS A 209 10.29 -5.38 -3.17
C LYS A 209 11.02 -4.31 -2.38
N SER A 210 12.10 -4.69 -1.69
CA SER A 210 12.95 -3.74 -0.95
C SER A 210 13.54 -2.68 -1.87
N ASP A 211 13.94 -3.03 -3.09
CA ASP A 211 14.47 -2.05 -4.04
C ASP A 211 13.42 -1.05 -4.49
N LEU A 212 12.22 -1.51 -4.83
CA LEU A 212 11.10 -0.63 -5.19
C LEU A 212 10.78 0.34 -4.05
N VAL A 213 10.56 -0.19 -2.84
CA VAL A 213 10.15 0.61 -1.68
C VAL A 213 11.22 1.63 -1.32
N TYR A 214 12.50 1.24 -1.34
CA TYR A 214 13.60 2.16 -1.06
C TYR A 214 13.72 3.26 -2.10
N ARG A 215 13.75 2.89 -3.38
CA ARG A 215 13.85 3.88 -4.46
C ARG A 215 12.71 4.89 -4.41
N PHE A 216 11.49 4.41 -4.20
CA PHE A 216 10.32 5.25 -4.01
C PHE A 216 10.47 6.18 -2.80
N LEU A 217 10.77 5.66 -1.61
CA LEU A 217 10.86 6.47 -0.39
C LEU A 217 12.01 7.48 -0.44
N SER A 218 13.16 7.09 -1.02
CA SER A 218 14.35 7.95 -1.13
C SER A 218 14.21 9.11 -2.14
N GLU A 219 13.16 9.13 -2.95
CA GLU A 219 12.97 10.15 -3.98
C GLU A 219 12.29 11.41 -3.40
N GLY A 220 12.96 12.56 -3.52
CA GLY A 220 12.43 13.85 -3.06
C GLY A 220 11.95 13.83 -1.60
N ASN A 221 10.73 14.34 -1.36
CA ASN A 221 10.12 14.40 -0.01
C ASN A 221 9.16 13.23 0.24
N ASN A 222 9.38 12.07 -0.38
CA ASN A 222 8.43 10.98 -0.29
C ASN A 222 8.34 10.35 1.09
N VAL A 223 9.42 10.26 1.87
CA VAL A 223 9.36 9.81 3.27
C VAL A 223 8.35 10.65 4.07
N ASP A 224 8.49 11.98 4.04
CA ASP A 224 7.63 12.88 4.81
C ASP A 224 6.16 12.77 4.37
N ARG A 225 5.92 12.68 3.06
CA ARG A 225 4.57 12.53 2.52
C ARG A 225 3.96 11.19 2.88
N PHE A 226 4.74 10.11 2.78
CA PHE A 226 4.32 8.76 3.16
C PHE A 226 3.90 8.71 4.63
N ILE A 227 4.72 9.27 5.52
CA ILE A 227 4.42 9.35 6.96
C ILE A 227 3.17 10.20 7.23
N LYS A 228 2.99 11.31 6.51
CA LYS A 228 1.87 12.24 6.73
C LYS A 228 0.54 11.73 6.17
N GLN A 229 0.56 11.10 5.00
CA GLN A 229 -0.65 10.68 4.28
C GLN A 229 -1.19 9.33 4.75
N ILE A 230 -0.34 8.45 5.29
CA ILE A 230 -0.74 7.13 5.79
C ILE A 230 -0.90 7.17 7.30
N LYS A 231 -2.13 6.94 7.77
CA LYS A 231 -2.44 6.83 9.20
C LYS A 231 -2.71 5.39 9.56
N LEU A 232 -1.99 4.91 10.56
CA LEU A 232 -2.13 3.54 11.05
C LEU A 232 -2.84 3.53 12.39
N TYR A 233 -3.75 2.59 12.53
CA TYR A 233 -4.44 2.31 13.79
C TYR A 233 -4.33 0.82 14.09
N SER A 234 -4.11 0.47 15.36
CA SER A 234 -4.14 -0.93 15.80
C SER A 234 -5.28 -1.19 16.75
N TRP A 235 -5.96 -2.32 16.53
CA TRP A 235 -6.90 -2.92 17.45
C TRP A 235 -6.26 -4.17 18.08
N ASN A 236 -6.10 -4.13 19.41
CA ASN A 236 -5.47 -5.17 20.23
C ASN A 236 -6.41 -5.58 21.38
N GLY A 237 -7.70 -5.80 21.10
CA GLY A 237 -8.70 -6.15 22.11
C GLY A 237 -9.25 -4.99 22.97
N ASN A 238 -8.65 -3.81 22.91
CA ASN A 238 -9.10 -2.63 23.65
C ASN A 238 -10.23 -1.86 22.94
N GLU A 239 -11.03 -1.13 23.72
CA GLU A 239 -12.11 -0.26 23.21
C GLU A 239 -11.58 0.82 22.26
N ASN A 240 -10.48 1.47 22.67
CA ASN A 240 -9.86 2.53 21.91
C ASN A 240 -8.78 1.99 20.97
N LEU A 241 -8.82 2.44 19.73
CA LEU A 241 -7.76 2.19 18.75
C LEU A 241 -6.51 2.97 19.16
N SER A 242 -5.35 2.30 19.08
CA SER A 242 -4.06 2.97 19.26
C SER A 242 -3.56 3.47 17.91
N GLU A 243 -3.19 4.74 17.81
CA GLU A 243 -2.54 5.28 16.62
C GLU A 243 -1.08 4.83 16.61
N LEU A 244 -0.60 4.34 15.45
CA LEU A 244 0.77 3.90 15.25
C LEU A 244 1.48 4.85 14.28
N SER A 245 2.74 5.17 14.58
CA SER A 245 3.59 5.91 13.65
C SER A 245 4.19 4.96 12.63
N ILE A 246 3.83 5.12 11.35
CA ILE A 246 4.52 4.41 10.25
C ILE A 246 5.99 4.85 10.12
N GLY A 247 6.34 6.03 10.66
CA GLY A 247 7.69 6.59 10.61
C GLY A 247 8.74 5.72 11.29
N ASP A 248 8.38 5.00 12.36
CA ASP A 248 9.30 4.10 13.06
C ASP A 248 9.71 2.92 12.16
N TYR A 249 8.74 2.34 11.44
CA TYR A 249 8.97 1.23 10.51
C TYR A 249 9.73 1.68 9.26
N VAL A 250 9.40 2.86 8.73
CA VAL A 250 10.12 3.48 7.60
C VAL A 250 11.58 3.71 7.99
N SER A 251 11.85 4.30 9.15
CA SER A 251 13.21 4.59 9.60
C SER A 251 14.05 3.33 9.74
N GLN A 252 13.49 2.28 10.36
CA GLN A 252 14.17 0.99 10.48
C GLN A 252 14.48 0.36 9.12
N PHE A 253 13.52 0.41 8.19
CA PHE A 253 13.71 -0.10 6.83
C PHE A 253 14.78 0.69 6.07
N MET A 254 14.76 2.02 6.12
CA MET A 254 15.72 2.87 5.43
C MET A 254 17.15 2.59 5.94
N VAL A 255 17.35 2.51 7.25
CA VAL A 255 18.67 2.16 7.82
C VAL A 255 19.13 0.78 7.37
N TYR A 256 18.24 -0.22 7.38
CA TYR A 256 18.55 -1.57 6.91
C TYR A 256 18.97 -1.57 5.44
N LYS A 257 18.16 -0.96 4.56
CA LYS A 257 18.40 -0.99 3.12
C LYS A 257 19.61 -0.16 2.71
N VAL A 258 19.87 0.99 3.33
CA VAL A 258 21.09 1.78 3.08
C VAL A 258 22.34 0.96 3.39
N ARG A 259 22.37 0.22 4.50
CA ARG A 259 23.52 -0.64 4.83
C ARG A 259 23.74 -1.73 3.79
N TYR A 260 22.66 -2.38 3.35
CA TYR A 260 22.71 -3.37 2.28
C TYR A 260 23.23 -2.76 0.98
N ASP A 261 22.69 -1.61 0.57
CA ASP A 261 23.03 -0.96 -0.70
C ASP A 261 24.48 -0.47 -0.73
N VAL A 262 24.99 0.09 0.38
CA VAL A 262 26.40 0.49 0.48
C VAL A 262 27.34 -0.69 0.26
N SER A 263 27.01 -1.87 0.79
CA SER A 263 27.79 -3.09 0.56
C SER A 263 27.78 -3.49 -0.92
N GLU A 264 26.59 -3.50 -1.55
CA GLU A 264 26.46 -3.89 -2.95
C GLU A 264 27.08 -2.88 -3.92
N ILE A 265 26.98 -1.58 -3.62
CA ILE A 265 27.62 -0.50 -4.38
C ILE A 265 29.15 -0.62 -4.29
N ALA A 266 29.71 -0.83 -3.09
CA ALA A 266 31.14 -1.01 -2.91
C ALA A 266 31.67 -2.25 -3.66
N LYS A 267 30.91 -3.36 -3.62
CA LYS A 267 31.22 -4.58 -4.38
C LYS A 267 31.23 -4.29 -5.89
N LEU A 268 30.21 -3.61 -6.41
CA LEU A 268 30.11 -3.26 -7.82
C LEU A 268 31.25 -2.31 -8.24
N GLN A 269 31.55 -1.29 -7.43
CA GLN A 269 32.64 -0.35 -7.70
C GLN A 269 33.99 -1.07 -7.81
N ALA A 270 34.28 -2.01 -6.91
CA ALA A 270 35.51 -2.81 -6.98
C ALA A 270 35.59 -3.68 -8.25
N ILE A 271 34.46 -4.24 -8.69
CA ILE A 271 34.37 -5.01 -9.94
C ILE A 271 34.61 -4.12 -11.16
N MET A 272 33.98 -2.93 -11.20
CA MET A 272 34.11 -1.96 -12.27
C MET A 272 35.55 -1.43 -12.40
N LEU A 273 36.25 -1.21 -11.28
CA LEU A 273 37.66 -0.80 -11.29
C LEU A 273 38.59 -1.86 -11.90
N LYS A 274 38.31 -3.15 -11.66
CA LYS A 274 39.11 -4.26 -12.22
C LYS A 274 38.75 -4.56 -13.68
N ASN A 275 37.52 -4.26 -14.08
CA ASN A 275 36.98 -4.59 -15.39
C ASN A 275 36.27 -3.35 -15.95
N PRO A 276 37.02 -2.33 -16.41
CA PRO A 276 36.41 -1.13 -16.96
C PRO A 276 35.61 -1.44 -18.22
N ASP A 277 34.59 -0.62 -18.49
CA ASP A 277 33.80 -0.59 -19.73
C ASP A 277 33.08 -1.89 -20.12
N LEU A 278 32.81 -2.78 -19.16
CA LEU A 278 31.96 -3.93 -19.42
C LEU A 278 30.49 -3.50 -19.59
N PRO A 279 29.71 -4.20 -20.43
CA PRO A 279 28.28 -3.96 -20.50
C PRO A 279 27.61 -4.42 -19.20
N ALA A 280 26.48 -3.80 -18.84
CA ALA A 280 25.75 -4.08 -17.60
C ALA A 280 25.40 -5.57 -17.40
N LYS A 281 25.20 -6.31 -18.51
CA LYS A 281 24.97 -7.76 -18.48
C LYS A 281 26.15 -8.54 -17.87
N GLU A 282 27.39 -8.14 -18.15
CA GLU A 282 28.57 -8.82 -17.61
C GLU A 282 28.82 -8.41 -16.15
N TYR A 283 28.65 -7.13 -15.80
CA TYR A 283 28.66 -6.71 -14.39
C TYR A 283 27.62 -7.46 -13.55
N ARG A 284 26.43 -7.72 -14.10
CA ARG A 284 25.41 -8.52 -13.42
C ARG A 284 25.87 -9.92 -13.09
N LYS A 285 26.55 -10.59 -14.04
CA LYS A 285 27.10 -11.93 -13.83
C LYS A 285 28.21 -11.91 -12.77
N LEU A 286 29.09 -10.92 -12.80
CA LEU A 286 30.16 -10.75 -11.80
C LEU A 286 29.61 -10.42 -10.40
N MET A 287 28.45 -9.76 -10.33
CA MET A 287 27.72 -9.54 -9.07
C MET A 287 26.92 -10.77 -8.61
N GLU A 288 26.85 -11.82 -9.43
CA GLU A 288 26.03 -13.04 -9.22
C GLU A 288 24.52 -12.77 -9.18
N TYR A 289 24.09 -11.71 -9.84
CA TYR A 289 22.68 -11.32 -9.87
C TYR A 289 21.91 -12.10 -10.95
N PRO A 290 20.70 -12.63 -10.66
CA PRO A 290 19.81 -13.16 -11.68
C PRO A 290 19.29 -12.06 -12.62
N ASN A 291 18.73 -12.44 -13.76
CA ASN A 291 18.13 -11.49 -14.72
C ASN A 291 17.02 -10.63 -14.09
N THR A 292 16.33 -11.16 -13.08
CA THR A 292 15.24 -10.48 -12.34
C THR A 292 15.71 -9.36 -11.42
N LEU A 293 17.02 -9.10 -11.34
CA LEU A 293 17.65 -7.99 -10.60
C LEU A 293 18.43 -7.04 -11.54
N ALA A 294 18.15 -7.08 -12.84
CA ALA A 294 18.86 -6.25 -13.81
C ALA A 294 18.65 -4.74 -13.57
N ARG A 295 17.44 -4.30 -13.21
CA ARG A 295 17.14 -2.90 -12.89
C ARG A 295 17.75 -2.48 -11.56
N MET A 296 17.80 -3.39 -10.59
CA MET A 296 18.52 -3.17 -9.32
C MET A 296 19.99 -2.83 -9.59
N LEU A 297 20.68 -3.65 -10.38
CA LEU A 297 22.07 -3.41 -10.78
C LEU A 297 22.23 -2.07 -11.52
N LEU A 298 21.36 -1.78 -12.48
CA LEU A 298 21.47 -0.55 -13.27
C LEU A 298 21.46 0.69 -12.39
N GLY A 299 20.59 0.76 -11.39
CA GLY A 299 20.62 1.89 -10.47
C GLY A 299 21.87 1.91 -9.58
N TYR A 300 22.53 0.78 -9.30
CA TYR A 300 23.75 0.77 -8.47
C TYR A 300 24.89 1.29 -9.32
N LYS A 301 24.91 0.91 -10.60
CA LYS A 301 25.83 1.48 -11.58
C LYS A 301 25.62 2.99 -11.73
N ASP A 302 24.37 3.45 -11.85
CA ASP A 302 24.05 4.89 -11.91
C ASP A 302 24.57 5.64 -10.67
N GLU A 303 24.45 5.03 -9.48
CA GLU A 303 24.99 5.58 -8.23
C GLU A 303 26.53 5.64 -8.23
N VAL A 304 27.21 4.55 -8.61
CA VAL A 304 28.68 4.52 -8.75
C VAL A 304 29.18 5.58 -9.72
N GLU A 305 28.42 5.88 -10.77
CA GLU A 305 28.72 6.90 -11.78
C GLU A 305 28.33 8.33 -11.34
N GLY A 306 27.82 8.51 -10.12
CA GLY A 306 27.45 9.82 -9.58
C GLY A 306 26.17 10.42 -10.18
N LYS A 307 25.34 9.61 -10.85
CA LYS A 307 24.07 10.04 -11.46
C LYS A 307 22.89 9.93 -10.50
N GLY A 308 23.02 9.08 -9.49
CA GLY A 308 22.01 8.80 -8.49
C GLY A 308 21.18 7.55 -8.78
N ARG A 309 20.75 6.86 -7.72
CA ARG A 309 20.03 5.58 -7.73
C ARG A 309 18.81 5.51 -8.66
N ASN A 310 18.09 6.61 -8.82
CA ASN A 310 16.83 6.68 -9.57
C ASN A 310 16.98 7.26 -10.99
N PHE A 311 18.20 7.62 -11.43
CA PHE A 311 18.44 8.31 -12.69
C PHE A 311 17.73 7.65 -13.89
N SER A 312 17.95 6.35 -14.10
CA SER A 312 17.33 5.59 -15.20
C SER A 312 15.80 5.44 -15.12
N LEU A 313 15.19 5.68 -13.96
CA LEU A 313 13.73 5.66 -13.78
C LEU A 313 13.08 7.00 -14.13
N LEU A 314 13.84 8.10 -13.98
CA LEU A 314 13.38 9.46 -14.22
C LEU A 314 13.55 9.93 -15.67
N GLN A 315 14.38 9.22 -16.46
CA GLN A 315 14.52 9.46 -17.90
C GLN A 315 13.32 9.03 -18.74
#